data_AF-A0A0F7ST00-F1
#
_entry.id   AF-A0A0F7ST00-F1
#
_cell.length_a   1.000
_cell.length_b   1.000
_cell.length_c   1.000
_cell.angle_alpha   90.00
_cell.angle_beta   90.00
_cell.angle_gamma   90.00
#
_symmetry.space_group_name_H-M   'P 1'
#
loop_
_entity.id
_entity.type
_entity.pdbx_description
1 polymer ?
#
loop_
_entity_poly.entity_id
_entity_poly.type
_entity_poly.pdbx_seq_one_letter_code
_entity_poly.pdbx_strand_id
1 'polypeptide(L)'
;MLSRPLALVVFLFLSFSLLVQPVNAASTTQLELTYCKCICFQNSTIIPLYLPNDRKHPCASCTKAFCLDQKLPICKDASLGHINLDITSGTEGDVEARCFSSFLMRFYSFYFRPQARIQADPD
;
A
#
# COMPACT_ATOMS: atom_id res chain seq x y z
N MET A 1 -17.46 -49.52 -34.90
CA MET A 1 -16.64 -50.33 -33.97
C MET A 1 -15.33 -49.60 -33.72
N LEU A 2 -15.25 -48.83 -32.64
CA LEU A 2 -14.02 -48.12 -32.28
C LEU A 2 -13.01 -49.18 -31.81
N SER A 3 -11.82 -49.23 -32.39
CA SER A 3 -10.79 -50.19 -31.98
C SER A 3 -10.48 -49.97 -30.50
N ARG A 4 -10.45 -51.06 -29.71
CA ARG A 4 -10.11 -51.07 -28.27
C ARG A 4 -8.98 -50.10 -27.84
N PRO A 5 -7.86 -49.96 -28.59
CA PRO A 5 -6.82 -48.99 -28.23
C PRO A 5 -7.27 -47.53 -28.38
N LEU A 6 -8.11 -47.22 -29.37
CA LEU A 6 -8.61 -45.86 -29.60
C LEU A 6 -9.56 -45.43 -28.47
N ALA A 7 -10.36 -46.36 -27.94
CA ALA A 7 -11.21 -46.09 -26.79
C ALA A 7 -10.40 -45.70 -25.54
N LEU A 8 -9.29 -46.39 -25.27
CA LEU A 8 -8.41 -46.07 -24.14
C LEU A 8 -7.76 -44.69 -24.29
N VAL A 9 -7.30 -44.34 -25.49
CA VAL A 9 -6.72 -43.01 -25.77
C VAL A 9 -7.76 -41.91 -25.53
N VAL A 10 -9.00 -42.10 -25.99
CA VAL A 10 -10.08 -41.13 -25.77
C VAL A 10 -10.40 -40.95 -24.28
N PHE A 11 -10.42 -42.04 -23.49
CA PHE A 11 -10.63 -41.96 -22.04
C PHE A 11 -9.50 -41.22 -21.30
N LEU A 12 -8.24 -41.42 -21.71
CA LEU A 12 -7.09 -40.70 -21.14
C LEU A 12 -7.12 -39.19 -21.45
N PHE A 13 -7.49 -38.82 -22.67
CA PHE A 13 -7.63 -37.40 -23.04
C PHE A 13 -8.79 -36.71 -22.31
N LEU A 14 -9.94 -37.39 -22.15
CA LEU A 14 -11.08 -36.85 -21.41
C LEU A 14 -10.77 -36.66 -19.93
N SER A 15 -10.08 -37.61 -19.29
CA SER A 15 -9.68 -37.49 -17.88
C SER A 15 -8.64 -36.38 -17.66
N PHE A 16 -7.67 -36.22 -18.57
CA PHE A 16 -6.70 -35.12 -18.51
C PHE A 16 -7.37 -33.75 -18.67
N SER A 17 -8.40 -33.63 -19.52
CA SER A 17 -9.11 -32.38 -19.75
C SER A 17 -9.96 -31.94 -18.53
N LEU A 18 -10.44 -32.90 -17.72
CA LEU A 18 -11.16 -32.58 -16.46
C LEU A 18 -10.24 -32.08 -15.34
N LEU A 19 -8.94 -32.40 -15.39
CA LEU A 19 -7.96 -31.97 -14.39
C LEU A 19 -7.50 -30.52 -14.60
N VAL A 20 -7.69 -29.95 -15.79
CA VAL A 20 -7.38 -28.56 -16.10
C VAL A 20 -8.61 -27.70 -15.82
N GLN A 21 -8.87 -27.41 -14.53
CA GLN A 21 -9.88 -26.43 -14.19
C GLN A 21 -9.36 -25.01 -14.47
N PRO A 22 -10.15 -24.12 -15.11
CA PRO A 22 -9.79 -22.71 -15.19
C PRO A 22 -9.85 -22.11 -13.79
N VAL A 23 -8.71 -21.62 -13.30
CA VAL A 23 -8.66 -20.81 -12.09
C VAL A 23 -9.32 -19.48 -12.39
N ASN A 24 -10.58 -19.32 -11.97
CA ASN A 24 -11.23 -18.03 -11.95
C ASN A 24 -10.60 -17.21 -10.82
N ALA A 25 -9.87 -16.15 -11.18
CA ALA A 25 -9.47 -15.13 -10.22
C ALA A 25 -10.72 -14.37 -9.77
N ALA A 26 -11.47 -14.94 -8.81
CA ALA A 26 -12.50 -14.19 -8.10
C ALA A 26 -11.80 -13.01 -7.42
N SER A 27 -12.15 -11.79 -7.83
CA SER A 27 -11.67 -10.55 -7.22
C SER A 27 -12.04 -10.56 -5.75
N THR A 28 -11.08 -10.94 -4.92
CA THR A 28 -11.15 -10.74 -3.48
C THR A 28 -11.41 -9.26 -3.23
N THR A 29 -12.43 -8.94 -2.45
CA THR A 29 -12.63 -7.61 -1.89
C THR A 29 -11.40 -7.25 -1.08
N GLN A 30 -10.41 -6.64 -1.75
CA GLN A 30 -9.15 -6.27 -1.14
C GLN A 30 -9.44 -5.16 -0.14
N LEU A 31 -9.39 -5.53 1.13
CA LEU A 31 -9.25 -4.60 2.22
C LEU A 31 -7.89 -3.93 2.03
N GLU A 32 -7.88 -2.83 1.29
CA GLU A 32 -6.73 -1.94 1.09
C GLU A 32 -6.36 -1.32 2.43
N LEU A 33 -5.54 -2.02 3.22
CA LEU A 33 -4.96 -1.45 4.42
C LEU A 33 -3.95 -0.39 3.99
N THR A 34 -4.22 0.85 4.36
CA THR A 34 -3.30 1.98 4.13
C THR A 34 -2.53 2.26 5.41
N TYR A 35 -1.25 2.59 5.29
CA TYR A 35 -0.35 2.88 6.40
C TYR A 35 0.26 4.27 6.25
N CYS A 36 0.44 4.94 7.38
CA CYS A 36 1.18 6.19 7.49
C CYS A 36 2.48 5.92 8.24
N LYS A 37 3.62 6.15 7.58
CA LYS A 37 4.94 6.18 8.20
C LYS A 37 5.21 7.60 8.68
N CYS A 38 5.24 7.76 9.99
CA CYS A 38 5.68 8.97 10.67
C CYS A 38 7.18 8.88 10.90
N ILE A 39 7.92 9.91 10.50
CA ILE A 39 9.36 10.04 10.69
C ILE A 39 9.57 11.28 11.55
N CYS A 40 10.23 11.10 12.70
CA CYS A 40 10.54 12.18 13.63
C CYS A 40 12.02 12.15 13.96
N PHE A 41 12.71 13.28 13.74
CA PHE A 41 14.17 13.42 13.79
C PHE A 41 14.92 12.44 12.87
N GLN A 42 15.05 11.18 13.29
CA GLN A 42 15.69 10.07 12.55
C GLN A 42 15.00 8.71 12.79
N ASN A 43 13.95 8.67 13.61
CA ASN A 43 13.21 7.45 13.91
C ASN A 43 11.90 7.43 13.14
N SER A 44 11.40 6.23 12.83
CA SER A 44 10.14 6.09 12.14
C SER A 44 9.22 5.05 12.77
N THR A 45 7.93 5.29 12.71
CA THR A 45 6.88 4.39 13.19
C THR A 45 5.77 4.32 12.15
N ILE A 46 5.23 3.13 11.94
CA ILE A 46 4.21 2.86 10.92
C ILE A 46 2.87 2.67 11.64
N ILE A 47 1.86 3.41 11.20
CA ILE A 47 0.53 3.42 11.81
C ILE A 47 -0.51 3.03 10.75
N PRO A 48 -1.36 2.03 11.01
CA PRO A 48 -2.45 1.69 10.12
C PRO A 48 -3.55 2.77 10.13
N LEU A 49 -4.06 3.11 8.95
CA LEU A 49 -5.20 4.00 8.76
C LEU A 49 -6.46 3.16 8.61
N TYR A 50 -7.19 2.96 9.71
CA TYR A 50 -8.49 2.30 9.72
C TYR A 50 -9.56 3.33 9.37
N LEU A 51 -10.23 3.16 8.23
CA LEU A 51 -11.23 4.10 7.68
C LEU A 51 -10.63 5.44 7.22
N PRO A 52 -10.04 5.50 6.02
CA PRO A 52 -9.90 6.76 5.35
C PRO A 52 -11.29 7.38 5.14
N ASN A 53 -11.49 8.61 5.61
CA ASN A 53 -12.74 9.36 5.43
C ASN A 53 -13.15 9.39 3.93
N ASP A 54 -12.14 9.37 3.07
CA ASP A 54 -12.27 9.20 1.62
C ASP A 54 -11.67 7.88 1.16
N ARG A 55 -12.53 6.92 0.77
CA ARG A 55 -12.08 5.67 0.14
C ARG A 55 -11.27 5.89 -1.15
N LYS A 56 -11.43 7.05 -1.80
CA LYS A 56 -10.69 7.45 -3.00
C LYS A 56 -9.31 8.05 -2.67
N HIS A 57 -9.13 8.62 -1.49
CA HIS A 57 -7.91 9.32 -1.08
C HIS A 57 -7.48 8.89 0.32
N PRO A 58 -7.02 7.64 0.50
CA PRO A 58 -6.76 7.12 1.83
C PRO A 58 -5.56 7.75 2.54
N CYS A 59 -4.69 8.41 1.77
CA CYS A 59 -3.56 9.15 2.30
C CYS A 59 -3.92 10.55 2.80
N ALA A 60 -5.14 11.05 2.59
CA ALA A 60 -5.56 12.38 3.04
C ALA A 60 -5.45 12.53 4.57
N SER A 61 -5.61 11.43 5.32
CA SER A 61 -5.44 11.43 6.77
C SER A 61 -3.98 11.33 7.22
N CYS A 62 -3.03 11.01 6.34
CA CYS A 62 -1.61 10.89 6.67
C CYS A 62 -0.91 12.25 6.53
N THR A 63 -1.05 13.10 7.54
CA THR A 63 -0.44 14.43 7.60
C THR A 63 0.63 14.53 8.70
N LYS A 64 1.48 15.55 8.66
CA LYS A 64 2.43 15.82 9.77
C LYS A 64 1.68 16.03 11.10
N ALA A 65 0.54 16.71 11.06
CA ALA A 65 -0.33 16.91 12.22
C ALA A 65 -0.88 15.59 12.76
N PHE A 66 -1.28 14.67 11.89
CA PHE A 66 -1.67 13.31 12.31
C PHE A 66 -0.53 12.64 13.08
N CYS A 67 0.70 12.65 12.57
CA CYS A 67 1.84 12.04 13.26
C CYS A 67 2.11 12.61 14.67
N LEU A 68 1.85 13.90 14.88
CA LEU A 68 1.95 14.54 16.20
C LEU A 68 0.78 14.18 17.11
N ASP A 69 -0.44 14.11 16.57
CA ASP A 69 -1.64 13.73 17.32
C ASP A 69 -1.59 12.28 17.84
N GLN A 70 -0.86 11.41 17.13
CA GLN A 70 -0.62 10.03 17.57
C GLN A 70 0.22 9.94 18.87
N LYS A 71 0.76 11.06 19.37
CA LYS A 71 1.53 11.15 20.62
C LYS A 71 2.62 10.08 20.73
N LEU A 72 3.28 9.82 19.59
CA LEU A 72 4.33 8.83 19.50
C LEU A 72 5.52 9.27 20.35
N PRO A 73 6.17 8.35 21.08
CA PRO A 73 7.33 8.70 21.89
C PRO A 73 8.48 9.29 21.06
N ILE A 74 8.61 8.89 19.79
CA ILE A 74 9.60 9.42 18.85
C ILE A 74 9.34 10.86 18.41
N CYS A 75 8.12 11.38 18.60
CA CYS A 75 7.68 12.70 18.15
C CYS A 75 7.32 13.64 19.31
N LYS A 76 7.67 13.30 20.55
CA LYS A 76 7.26 14.04 21.76
C LYS A 76 7.70 15.51 21.76
N ASP A 77 8.91 15.77 21.27
CA ASP A 77 9.52 17.11 21.23
C ASP A 77 9.57 17.67 19.81
N ALA A 78 8.86 17.03 18.88
CA ALA A 78 8.88 17.39 17.47
C ALA A 78 7.85 18.50 17.19
N SER A 79 8.24 19.48 16.38
CA SER A 79 7.34 20.57 15.99
C SER A 79 7.04 20.58 14.49
N LEU A 80 5.85 21.09 14.12
CA LEU A 80 5.58 21.56 12.76
C LEU A 80 6.41 22.83 12.58
N GLY A 81 7.50 22.76 11.81
CA GLY A 81 8.38 23.91 11.60
C GLY A 81 7.59 25.16 11.18
N HIS A 82 8.04 26.33 11.62
CA HIS A 82 7.46 27.60 11.20
C HIS A 82 7.68 27.81 9.71
N ILE A 83 6.66 28.31 9.00
CA ILE A 83 6.79 28.75 7.61
C ILE A 83 7.74 29.97 7.53
N ASN A 84 9.00 29.75 7.14
CA ASN A 84 9.83 30.84 6.65
C ASN A 84 9.63 30.95 5.14
N LEU A 85 9.17 32.13 4.68
CA LEU A 85 8.81 32.45 3.29
C LEU A 85 9.99 32.39 2.30
N ASP A 86 11.16 32.01 2.78
CA ASP A 86 12.45 32.05 2.09
C ASP A 86 13.11 30.68 1.91
N ILE A 87 12.49 29.57 2.36
CA ILE A 87 13.08 28.23 2.21
C ILE A 87 12.20 27.33 1.32
N THR A 88 12.66 27.13 0.08
CA THR A 88 12.10 26.18 -0.91
C THR A 88 12.40 24.71 -0.57
N SER A 89 12.46 24.35 0.72
CA SER A 89 12.83 23.00 1.16
C SER A 89 11.67 22.35 1.88
N GLY A 90 11.06 21.34 1.24
CA GLY A 90 10.02 20.47 1.79
C GLY A 90 10.49 19.56 2.93
N THR A 91 11.31 20.09 3.84
CA THR A 91 11.89 19.44 5.02
C THR A 91 11.77 20.34 6.26
N GLU A 92 10.96 21.39 6.23
CA GLU A 92 10.81 22.28 7.38
C GLU A 92 9.95 21.60 8.46
N GLY A 93 10.57 21.40 9.64
CA GLY A 93 9.99 20.74 10.81
C GLY A 93 10.63 19.39 11.16
N ASP A 94 10.50 18.98 12.42
CA ASP A 94 11.07 17.74 12.96
C ASP A 94 10.28 16.48 12.54
N VAL A 95 9.18 16.67 11.81
CA VAL A 95 8.18 15.63 11.47
C VAL A 95 7.95 15.54 9.98
N GLU A 96 7.98 14.31 9.47
CA GLU A 96 7.67 13.97 8.09
C GLU A 96 6.68 12.79 8.04
N ALA A 97 5.64 12.90 7.20
CA ALA A 97 4.61 11.88 7.03
C ALA A 97 4.67 11.28 5.62
N ARG A 98 4.65 9.94 5.52
CA ARG A 98 4.70 9.20 4.25
C ARG A 98 3.62 8.12 4.22
N CYS A 99 2.76 8.14 3.21
CA CYS A 99 1.66 7.17 3.07
C CYS A 99 2.00 6.04 2.09
N PHE A 100 1.53 4.81 2.36
CA PHE A 100 1.63 3.66 1.45
C PHE A 100 0.48 2.65 1.68
N SER A 101 0.07 1.90 0.64
CA SER A 101 -1.00 0.88 0.72
C SER A 101 -0.48 -0.56 0.63
N SER A 102 -1.21 -1.49 1.26
CA SER A 102 -0.83 -2.90 1.41
C SER A 102 -0.97 -3.75 0.14
N PHE A 103 -1.75 -3.32 -0.85
CA PHE A 103 -2.02 -4.11 -2.05
C PHE A 103 -0.76 -4.38 -2.90
N LEU A 104 0.27 -3.56 -2.76
CA LEU A 104 1.55 -3.72 -3.44
C LEU A 104 2.49 -4.75 -2.78
N MET A 105 2.04 -5.46 -1.74
CA MET A 105 2.90 -6.38 -0.98
C MET A 105 3.20 -7.71 -1.69
N ARG A 106 2.67 -7.96 -2.91
CA ARG A 106 3.00 -9.18 -3.67
C ARG A 106 3.97 -9.02 -4.84
N PHE A 107 4.31 -7.81 -5.28
CA PHE A 107 5.17 -7.62 -6.46
C PHE A 107 6.22 -6.49 -6.39
N TYR A 108 6.16 -5.55 -5.43
CA TYR A 108 6.83 -4.25 -5.61
C TYR A 108 8.04 -3.93 -4.72
N SER A 109 8.38 -4.75 -3.72
CA SER A 109 9.52 -4.45 -2.82
C SER A 109 10.90 -4.39 -3.49
N PHE A 110 11.06 -4.92 -4.72
CA PHE A 110 12.34 -4.93 -5.42
C PHE A 110 12.48 -3.89 -6.55
N TYR A 111 11.40 -3.30 -7.07
CA TYR A 111 11.46 -2.53 -8.33
C TYR A 111 11.09 -1.06 -8.25
N PHE A 112 10.53 -0.59 -7.13
CA PHE A 112 10.09 0.80 -7.03
C PHE A 112 10.67 1.45 -5.79
N ARG A 113 11.71 2.27 -5.99
CA ARG A 113 11.80 3.52 -5.23
C ARG A 113 10.50 4.28 -5.49
N PRO A 114 9.60 4.48 -4.51
CA PRO A 114 8.52 5.40 -4.74
C PRO A 114 9.12 6.80 -4.60
N GLN A 115 9.12 7.55 -5.69
CA GLN A 115 8.79 8.97 -5.58
C GLN A 115 7.45 9.03 -4.83
N ALA A 116 7.51 9.17 -3.51
CA ALA A 116 6.39 9.63 -2.73
C ALA A 116 6.12 11.04 -3.24
N ARG A 117 5.16 11.14 -4.19
CA ARG A 117 4.61 12.40 -4.66
C ARG A 117 4.29 13.18 -3.39
N ILE A 118 5.04 14.25 -3.17
CA ILE A 118 4.66 15.33 -2.29
C ILE A 118 3.33 15.80 -2.86
N GLN A 119 2.22 15.24 -2.38
CA GLN A 119 0.93 15.86 -2.61
C GLN A 119 1.03 17.12 -1.75
N ALA A 120 1.40 18.20 -2.42
CA ALA A 120 1.37 19.53 -1.85
C ALA A 120 -0.01 19.72 -1.21
N ASP A 121 0.03 20.13 0.05
CA ASP A 121 -1.09 20.69 0.76
C ASP A 121 -1.64 21.86 -0.09
N PRO A 122 -2.90 21.83 -0.55
CA PRO A 122 -3.53 23.04 -1.01
C PRO A 122 -4.07 23.77 0.23
N ASP A 123 -3.36 24.83 0.64
CA ASP A 123 -4.01 25.94 1.36
C ASP A 123 -5.17 26.51 0.51
#